data_AF-A0A8J7QYV8-F1
#
_entry.id   AF-A0A8J7QYV8-F1
#
_cell.length_a   1.000
_cell.length_b   1.000
_cell.length_c   1.000
_cell.angle_alpha   90.00
_cell.angle_beta   90.00
_cell.angle_gamma   90.00
#
_symmetry.space_group_name_H-M   'P 1'
#
loop_
_entity.id
_entity.type
_entity.pdbx_description
1 polymer ?
#
loop_
_entity_poly.entity_id
_entity_poly.type
_entity_poly.pdbx_seq_one_letter_code
_entity_poly.pdbx_strand_id
1 'polypeptide(L)'
;MKAFEFADQPDAHRVRVLIIAPSDPEGRYNRASHAAFRLFKELQSDPQITPIFLALGDREVAAMSASTGLVEERSGEARLSVPPLDRFGLFSSDAQERDAAVERLVAQTRPDVIHLHHLGGLGLDSLKAFADLWIPAAVTLYGSLRGEEDLAQPKNRTAARFIQRRLVQDVLDLASFIFVPNALLARQIQDFLPAELEAEVVAPLTELPPSRARKDEVANRSTWRAFRSAPAAVPAVPRRFGFFATSMNAPSVRVFKFGLDQVPIDLRAQMDLGVYTPASLGDRTAGSKKEGRSNEPSAPHLKDREIRDAVSLCACVVVADLADSIAFTAVQEAMFQGIPVICPRLGEAGAADPTLIEISLTRRDVAETLQKALREALKRSPPATSEARLDRQAVQRHIAIYRALAGGEQVPLADVEPSFPLQDQEPVAKRFQFWSKLKKSLLSSSPA
;
A
#
# COMPACT_ATOMS: atom_id res chain seq x y z
N MET A 1 17.47 21.62 -24.26
CA MET A 1 17.07 20.39 -23.54
C MET A 1 17.74 19.23 -24.24
N LYS A 2 18.55 18.41 -23.53
CA LYS A 2 18.98 17.13 -24.08
C LYS A 2 17.76 16.21 -24.09
N ALA A 3 17.54 15.47 -25.17
CA ALA A 3 16.58 14.38 -25.17
C ALA A 3 17.01 13.37 -24.10
N PHE A 4 16.06 12.70 -23.46
CA PHE A 4 16.33 11.57 -22.58
C PHE A 4 17.09 10.50 -23.38
N GLU A 5 18.41 10.45 -23.25
CA GLU A 5 19.25 9.43 -23.87
C GLU A 5 19.27 8.21 -22.95
N PHE A 6 18.17 7.45 -22.94
CA PHE A 6 18.24 6.06 -22.52
C PHE A 6 19.13 5.35 -23.54
N ALA A 7 20.36 5.02 -23.17
CA ALA A 7 21.32 4.41 -24.07
C ALA A 7 20.67 3.22 -24.80
N ASP A 8 20.40 3.38 -26.10
CA ASP A 8 19.97 2.30 -26.98
C ASP A 8 21.17 1.36 -27.12
N GLN A 9 21.32 0.43 -26.18
CA GLN A 9 22.22 -0.71 -26.35
C GLN A 9 21.50 -1.76 -27.22
N PRO A 10 22.03 -2.10 -28.39
CA PRO A 10 21.29 -2.85 -29.42
C PRO A 10 21.15 -4.36 -29.18
N ASP A 11 21.59 -4.92 -28.04
CA ASP A 11 21.68 -6.37 -27.88
C ASP A 11 20.87 -6.90 -26.68
N ALA A 12 19.80 -7.63 -27.01
CA ALA A 12 18.70 -8.17 -26.20
C ALA A 12 17.56 -7.19 -25.89
N HIS A 13 16.35 -7.47 -26.40
CA HIS A 13 15.11 -6.75 -26.08
C HIS A 13 14.82 -6.84 -24.56
N ARG A 14 15.34 -5.88 -23.80
CA ARG A 14 15.00 -5.68 -22.39
C ARG A 14 13.63 -5.04 -22.30
N VAL A 15 12.80 -5.50 -21.38
CA VAL A 15 11.48 -4.92 -21.14
C VAL A 15 11.65 -3.58 -20.43
N ARG A 16 11.22 -2.50 -21.07
CA ARG A 16 11.21 -1.14 -20.53
C ARG A 16 9.97 -0.96 -19.66
N VAL A 17 10.16 -0.83 -18.36
CA VAL A 17 9.06 -0.70 -17.39
C VAL A 17 9.05 0.71 -16.81
N LEU A 18 8.01 1.49 -17.12
CA LEU A 18 7.81 2.81 -16.54
C LEU A 18 7.00 2.68 -15.23
N ILE A 19 7.69 2.84 -14.11
CA ILE A 19 7.15 2.75 -12.76
C ILE A 19 6.77 4.14 -12.31
N ILE A 20 5.49 4.38 -12.08
CA ILE A 20 4.97 5.70 -11.73
C ILE A 20 4.51 5.72 -10.28
N ALA A 21 5.12 6.60 -9.50
CA ALA A 21 4.85 6.82 -8.09
C ALA A 21 4.01 8.08 -7.87
N PRO A 22 3.10 8.10 -6.88
CA PRO A 22 2.17 9.20 -6.65
C PRO A 22 2.85 10.45 -6.07
N SER A 23 4.08 10.31 -5.57
CA SER A 23 4.91 11.40 -5.11
C SER A 23 6.39 11.00 -5.12
N ASP A 24 7.25 11.98 -4.91
CA ASP A 24 8.67 11.72 -4.63
C ASP A 24 8.87 10.97 -3.30
N PRO A 25 9.71 9.91 -3.24
CA PRO A 25 9.98 9.14 -2.02
C PRO A 25 10.83 9.90 -0.97
N GLU A 26 11.60 10.92 -1.36
CA GLU A 26 12.35 11.79 -0.46
C GLU A 26 11.47 12.93 0.12
N GLY A 27 10.29 13.17 -0.48
CA GLY A 27 9.34 14.19 -0.07
C GLY A 27 8.51 13.83 1.16
N ARG A 28 7.18 13.98 1.06
CA ARG A 28 6.27 13.51 2.12
C ARG A 28 6.17 11.99 2.05
N TYR A 29 6.25 11.34 3.21
CA TYR A 29 6.10 9.89 3.29
C TYR A 29 4.78 9.45 2.64
N ASN A 30 4.91 8.60 1.62
CA ASN A 30 3.82 7.91 0.97
C ASN A 30 4.26 6.46 0.74
N ARG A 31 3.51 5.51 1.31
CA ARG A 31 3.81 4.07 1.22
C ARG A 31 3.98 3.62 -0.23
N ALA A 32 3.09 4.06 -1.10
CA ALA A 32 3.10 3.68 -2.52
C ALA A 32 4.37 4.17 -3.22
N SER A 33 4.79 5.40 -2.94
CA SER A 33 6.02 5.97 -3.50
C SER A 33 7.29 5.23 -3.06
N HIS A 34 7.37 4.86 -1.77
CA HIS A 34 8.51 4.10 -1.26
C HIS A 34 8.58 2.68 -1.83
N ALA A 35 7.44 1.99 -1.92
CA ALA A 35 7.37 0.66 -2.51
C ALA A 35 7.72 0.70 -4.02
N ALA A 36 7.21 1.68 -4.76
CA ALA A 36 7.54 1.91 -6.16
C ALA A 36 9.04 2.14 -6.36
N PHE A 37 9.64 3.03 -5.57
CA PHE A 37 11.06 3.34 -5.66
C PHE A 37 11.93 2.14 -5.29
N ARG A 38 11.54 1.35 -4.29
CA ARG A 38 12.26 0.13 -3.93
C ARG A 38 12.21 -0.89 -5.06
N LEU A 39 11.02 -1.15 -5.62
CA LEU A 39 10.87 -2.03 -6.77
C LEU A 39 11.77 -1.59 -7.92
N PHE A 40 11.77 -0.30 -8.24
CA PHE A 40 12.68 0.27 -9.24
C PHE A 40 14.15 -0.09 -8.95
N LYS A 41 14.64 0.12 -7.72
CA LYS A 41 16.03 -0.21 -7.35
C LYS A 41 16.37 -1.68 -7.49
N GLU A 42 15.45 -2.58 -7.13
CA GLU A 42 15.67 -4.01 -7.29
C GLU A 42 15.71 -4.42 -8.76
N LEU A 43 14.82 -3.87 -9.58
CA LEU A 43 14.78 -4.16 -11.01
C LEU A 43 16.01 -3.66 -11.76
N GLN A 44 16.73 -2.65 -11.24
CA GLN A 44 17.99 -2.20 -11.84
C GLN A 44 19.07 -3.29 -11.83
N SER A 45 18.95 -4.29 -10.94
CA SER A 45 19.88 -5.41 -10.90
C SER A 45 19.55 -6.52 -11.91
N ASP A 46 18.36 -6.50 -12.51
CA ASP A 46 17.92 -7.52 -13.45
C ASP A 46 18.31 -7.14 -14.89
N PRO A 47 19.08 -7.97 -15.61
CA PRO A 47 19.55 -7.65 -16.96
C PRO A 47 18.44 -7.71 -18.02
N GLN A 48 17.26 -8.22 -17.70
CA GLN A 48 16.12 -8.35 -18.63
C GLN A 48 15.16 -7.16 -18.55
N ILE A 49 15.28 -6.31 -17.53
CA ILE A 49 14.41 -5.16 -17.32
C ILE A 49 15.21 -3.87 -17.43
N THR A 50 14.63 -2.88 -18.09
CA THR A 50 15.09 -1.49 -18.07
C THR A 50 14.06 -0.67 -17.32
N PRO A 51 14.18 -0.53 -15.99
CA PRO A 51 13.18 0.17 -15.22
C PRO A 51 13.40 1.69 -15.32
N ILE A 52 12.32 2.45 -15.37
CA ILE A 52 12.30 3.92 -15.38
C ILE A 52 11.39 4.34 -14.24
N PHE A 53 11.90 5.10 -13.27
CA PHE A 53 11.13 5.64 -12.16
C PHE A 53 10.63 7.04 -12.48
N LEU A 54 9.33 7.25 -12.29
CA LEU A 54 8.67 8.53 -12.45
C LEU A 54 7.93 8.89 -11.17
N ALA A 55 8.39 9.92 -10.46
CA ALA A 55 7.65 10.50 -9.35
C ALA A 55 6.76 11.64 -9.82
N LEU A 56 5.51 11.70 -9.36
CA LEU A 56 4.70 12.88 -9.58
C LEU A 56 5.18 14.03 -8.68
N GLY A 57 5.41 15.18 -9.31
CA GLY A 57 5.96 16.39 -8.69
C GLY A 57 4.93 17.49 -8.50
N ASP A 58 5.18 18.35 -7.52
CA ASP A 58 4.37 19.55 -7.29
C ASP A 58 4.50 20.54 -8.46
N ARG A 59 3.63 21.56 -8.50
CA ARG A 59 3.62 22.61 -9.54
C ARG A 59 4.96 23.34 -9.71
N GLU A 60 5.84 23.32 -8.71
CA GLU A 60 7.19 23.88 -8.82
C GLU A 60 8.02 23.13 -9.89
N VAL A 61 7.79 21.83 -10.08
CA VAL A 61 8.41 21.03 -11.15
C VAL A 61 7.91 21.48 -12.54
N ALA A 62 6.63 21.88 -12.66
CA ALA A 62 6.11 22.47 -13.89
C ALA A 62 6.81 23.78 -14.26
N ALA A 63 7.20 24.60 -13.28
CA ALA A 63 7.91 25.84 -13.52
C ALA A 63 9.37 25.64 -14.01
N MET A 64 9.98 24.49 -13.69
CA MET A 64 11.35 24.17 -14.07
C MET A 64 11.48 23.61 -15.50
N SER A 65 10.40 23.03 -16.04
CA SER A 65 10.35 22.57 -17.43
C SER A 65 9.36 23.44 -18.21
N ALA A 66 9.89 24.31 -19.07
CA ALA A 66 9.13 25.31 -19.83
C ALA A 66 8.00 24.76 -20.73
N SER A 67 7.83 23.45 -20.83
CA SER A 67 6.78 22.85 -21.65
C SER A 67 6.18 21.56 -21.09
N THR A 68 6.87 20.78 -20.25
CA THR A 68 6.45 19.39 -19.94
C THR A 68 6.25 19.06 -18.48
N GLY A 69 6.77 19.87 -17.54
CA GLY A 69 6.87 19.46 -16.14
C GLY A 69 7.64 18.16 -15.92
N LEU A 70 8.28 17.59 -16.95
CA LEU A 70 9.09 16.38 -16.87
C LEU A 70 10.56 16.79 -16.74
N VAL A 71 11.19 16.37 -15.65
CA VAL A 71 12.57 16.71 -15.30
C VAL A 71 13.31 15.42 -14.99
N GLU A 72 14.33 15.10 -15.80
CA GLU A 72 15.28 14.03 -15.44
C GLU A 72 16.14 14.53 -14.28
N GLU A 73 16.18 13.76 -13.19
CA GLU A 73 17.04 14.10 -12.06
C GLU A 73 18.32 13.27 -12.09
N ARG A 74 18.18 11.98 -12.43
CA ARG A 74 19.26 11.00 -12.52
C ARG A 74 18.93 10.00 -13.61
N SER A 75 19.93 9.23 -14.05
CA SER A 75 19.71 8.17 -15.04
C SER A 75 18.61 7.21 -14.58
N GLY A 76 17.51 7.16 -15.34
CA GLY A 76 16.35 6.31 -15.02
C GLY A 76 15.41 6.86 -13.96
N GLU A 77 15.62 8.08 -13.43
CA GLU A 77 14.76 8.74 -12.44
C GLU A 77 14.30 10.10 -12.97
N ALA A 78 12.99 10.31 -13.05
CA ALA A 78 12.39 11.55 -13.49
C ALA A 78 11.25 11.99 -12.57
N ARG A 79 10.93 13.29 -12.61
CA ARG A 79 9.74 13.88 -12.00
C ARG A 79 8.80 14.43 -13.05
N LEU A 80 7.50 14.19 -12.92
CA LEU A 80 6.47 14.74 -13.80
C LEU A 80 5.47 15.59 -13.02
N SER A 81 5.25 16.82 -13.46
CA SER A 81 4.11 17.62 -13.02
C SER A 81 2.90 17.35 -13.92
N VAL A 82 1.75 17.08 -13.30
CA VAL A 82 0.49 16.80 -13.98
C VAL A 82 -0.59 17.78 -13.55
N PRO A 83 -1.64 17.98 -14.35
CA PRO A 83 -2.78 18.80 -13.95
C PRO A 83 -3.37 18.30 -12.61
N PRO A 84 -3.94 19.20 -11.78
CA PRO A 84 -4.64 18.78 -10.57
C PRO A 84 -5.76 17.78 -10.89
N LEU A 85 -5.91 16.77 -10.03
CA LEU A 85 -7.05 15.86 -10.10
C LEU A 85 -8.26 16.41 -9.36
N ASP A 86 -9.45 16.18 -9.92
CA ASP A 86 -10.67 16.10 -9.13
C ASP A 86 -10.55 14.92 -8.16
N ARG A 87 -10.65 15.22 -6.87
CA ARG A 87 -10.48 14.23 -5.78
C ARG A 87 -11.64 13.25 -5.67
N PHE A 88 -12.76 13.49 -6.37
CA PHE A 88 -13.91 12.60 -6.35
C PHE A 88 -13.89 11.59 -7.49
N GLY A 89 -13.68 12.06 -8.72
CA GLY A 89 -13.64 11.19 -9.89
C GLY A 89 -12.25 10.62 -10.21
N LEU A 90 -11.20 11.13 -9.56
CA LEU A 90 -9.79 10.89 -9.96
C LEU A 90 -9.58 11.20 -11.45
N PHE A 91 -10.20 12.26 -11.95
CA PHE A 91 -10.01 12.75 -13.31
C PHE A 91 -9.21 14.05 -13.28
N SER A 92 -8.37 14.26 -14.27
CA SER A 92 -7.61 15.51 -14.41
C SER A 92 -8.54 16.67 -14.68
N SER A 93 -8.25 17.83 -14.10
CA SER A 93 -8.99 19.07 -14.36
C SER A 93 -8.81 19.57 -15.80
N ASP A 94 -7.75 19.12 -16.48
CA ASP A 94 -7.45 19.44 -17.87
C ASP A 94 -7.05 18.15 -18.62
N ALA A 95 -8.00 17.61 -19.38
CA ALA A 95 -7.81 16.37 -20.13
C ALA A 95 -6.78 16.51 -21.25
N GLN A 96 -6.72 17.69 -21.91
CA GLN A 96 -5.84 17.93 -23.05
C GLN A 96 -4.39 18.08 -22.60
N GLU A 97 -4.14 18.80 -21.51
CA GLU A 97 -2.80 18.91 -20.92
C GLU A 97 -2.30 17.53 -20.46
N ARG A 98 -3.18 16.72 -19.85
CA ARG A 98 -2.87 15.35 -19.43
C ARG A 98 -2.56 14.43 -20.62
N ASP A 99 -3.38 14.44 -21.68
CA ASP A 99 -3.14 13.61 -22.87
C ASP A 99 -1.79 13.97 -23.52
N ALA A 100 -1.53 15.27 -23.69
CA ALA A 100 -0.25 15.74 -24.20
C ALA A 100 0.92 15.31 -23.29
N ALA A 101 0.77 15.36 -21.97
CA ALA A 101 1.80 14.89 -21.03
C ALA A 101 2.07 13.38 -21.17
N VAL A 102 1.03 12.56 -21.27
CA VAL A 102 1.13 11.12 -21.46
C VAL A 102 1.81 10.79 -22.80
N GLU A 103 1.37 11.39 -23.91
CA GLU A 103 1.98 11.17 -25.23
C GLU A 103 3.47 11.49 -25.25
N ARG A 104 3.87 12.61 -24.63
CA ARG A 104 5.28 13.01 -24.54
C ARG A 104 6.08 12.06 -23.66
N LEU A 105 5.53 11.66 -22.52
CA LEU A 105 6.15 10.69 -21.63
C LEU A 105 6.39 9.37 -22.36
N VAL A 106 5.40 8.86 -23.09
CA VAL A 106 5.51 7.64 -23.90
C VAL A 106 6.54 7.80 -25.01
N ALA A 107 6.52 8.91 -25.74
CA ALA A 107 7.47 9.16 -26.82
C ALA A 107 8.93 9.18 -26.33
N GLN A 108 9.17 9.71 -25.13
CA GLN A 108 10.51 9.84 -24.54
C GLN A 108 10.99 8.57 -23.85
N THR A 109 10.09 7.88 -23.14
CA THR A 109 10.46 6.71 -22.33
C THR A 109 10.31 5.39 -23.09
N ARG A 110 9.51 5.37 -24.17
CA ARG A 110 9.16 4.19 -24.98
C ARG A 110 8.91 2.95 -24.10
N PRO A 111 7.94 3.01 -23.17
CA PRO A 111 7.74 1.91 -22.24
C PRO A 111 7.05 0.74 -22.94
N ASP A 112 7.48 -0.48 -22.63
CA ASP A 112 6.78 -1.70 -23.02
C ASP A 112 5.63 -2.00 -22.05
N VAL A 113 5.79 -1.59 -20.79
CA VAL A 113 4.81 -1.75 -19.71
C VAL A 113 4.84 -0.50 -18.84
N ILE A 114 3.68 -0.05 -18.38
CA ILE A 114 3.58 0.90 -17.28
C ILE A 114 3.19 0.18 -15.99
N HIS A 115 3.72 0.63 -14.85
CA HIS A 115 3.27 0.20 -13.55
C HIS A 115 2.92 1.41 -12.67
N LEU A 116 1.63 1.63 -12.46
CA LEU A 116 1.09 2.68 -11.62
C LEU A 116 1.01 2.20 -10.17
N HIS A 117 1.74 2.84 -9.25
CA HIS A 117 1.61 2.59 -7.83
C HIS A 117 0.63 3.59 -7.22
N HIS A 118 -0.64 3.22 -7.12
CA HIS A 118 -1.76 4.09 -6.75
C HIS A 118 -2.20 5.05 -7.88
N LEU A 119 -3.50 5.37 -7.91
CA LEU A 119 -4.10 6.27 -8.92
C LEU A 119 -4.07 7.73 -8.50
N GLY A 120 -3.95 7.97 -7.19
CA GLY A 120 -3.87 9.30 -6.58
C GLY A 120 -2.64 10.04 -7.09
N GLY A 121 -2.84 10.84 -8.12
CA GLY A 121 -1.80 11.66 -8.76
C GLY A 121 -2.02 11.77 -10.27
N LEU A 122 -2.08 10.64 -10.97
CA LEU A 122 -2.31 10.62 -12.43
C LEU A 122 -3.78 10.50 -12.82
N GLY A 123 -4.60 9.89 -11.96
CA GLY A 123 -6.01 9.70 -12.23
C GLY A 123 -6.30 8.51 -13.15
N LEU A 124 -7.59 8.18 -13.24
CA LEU A 124 -8.13 7.10 -14.06
C LEU A 124 -8.04 7.42 -15.56
N ASP A 125 -8.20 8.69 -15.91
CA ASP A 125 -8.03 9.18 -17.28
C ASP A 125 -6.61 8.97 -17.80
N SER A 126 -5.57 9.17 -16.99
CA SER A 126 -4.21 8.85 -17.44
C SER A 126 -4.03 7.37 -17.76
N LEU A 127 -4.59 6.47 -16.94
CA LEU A 127 -4.61 5.03 -17.24
C LEU A 127 -5.34 4.76 -18.56
N LYS A 128 -6.46 5.43 -18.80
CA LYS A 128 -7.17 5.37 -20.09
C LYS A 128 -6.31 5.87 -21.25
N ALA A 129 -5.58 6.97 -21.11
CA ALA A 129 -4.71 7.50 -22.16
C ALA A 129 -3.60 6.49 -22.53
N PHE A 130 -3.00 5.82 -21.54
CA PHE A 130 -2.05 4.74 -21.82
C PHE A 130 -2.69 3.54 -22.53
N ALA A 131 -3.91 3.17 -22.15
CA ALA A 131 -4.66 2.11 -22.80
C ALA A 131 -5.01 2.47 -24.26
N ASP A 132 -5.38 3.72 -24.53
CA ASP A 132 -5.66 4.23 -25.89
C ASP A 132 -4.38 4.22 -26.76
N LEU A 133 -3.19 4.29 -26.14
CA LEU A 133 -1.88 4.09 -26.77
C LEU A 133 -1.41 2.62 -26.83
N TRP A 134 -2.27 1.68 -26.42
CA TRP A 134 -2.02 0.23 -26.43
C TRP A 134 -0.82 -0.21 -25.57
N ILE A 135 -0.52 0.53 -24.51
CA ILE A 135 0.55 0.18 -23.58
C ILE A 135 -0.07 -0.59 -22.40
N PRO A 136 0.34 -1.85 -22.16
CA PRO A 136 -0.20 -2.63 -21.07
C PRO A 136 0.16 -2.01 -19.72
N ALA A 137 -0.80 -2.03 -18.81
CA ALA A 137 -0.72 -1.35 -17.53
C ALA A 137 -0.86 -2.34 -16.37
N ALA A 138 0.14 -2.38 -15.51
CA ALA A 138 0.01 -2.92 -14.17
C ALA A 138 -0.40 -1.80 -13.20
N VAL A 139 -1.25 -2.12 -12.22
CA VAL A 139 -1.67 -1.17 -11.18
C VAL A 139 -1.51 -1.81 -9.81
N THR A 140 -0.71 -1.19 -8.93
CA THR A 140 -0.76 -1.52 -7.50
C THR A 140 -1.80 -0.66 -6.80
N LEU A 141 -2.79 -1.31 -6.18
CA LEU A 141 -3.77 -0.63 -5.34
C LEU A 141 -3.27 -0.56 -3.91
N TYR A 142 -3.20 0.64 -3.34
CA TYR A 142 -2.81 0.87 -1.95
C TYR A 142 -3.99 1.41 -1.14
N GLY A 143 -3.90 1.27 0.19
CA GLY A 143 -4.87 1.86 1.11
C GLY A 143 -6.13 1.02 1.25
N SER A 144 -7.08 1.56 2.01
CA SER A 144 -8.43 1.02 2.05
C SER A 144 -9.18 1.64 0.90
N LEU A 145 -9.82 0.83 0.06
CA LEU A 145 -10.84 1.38 -0.85
C LEU A 145 -11.88 2.21 -0.08
N ARG A 146 -12.10 1.92 1.21
CA ARG A 146 -13.01 2.67 2.09
C ARG A 146 -12.43 3.99 2.61
N GLY A 147 -11.12 4.21 2.55
CA GLY A 147 -10.47 5.41 3.11
C GLY A 147 -10.81 6.69 2.34
N GLU A 148 -11.16 6.57 1.06
CA GLU A 148 -11.68 7.70 0.28
C GLU A 148 -13.15 8.03 0.63
N GLU A 149 -13.84 7.22 1.45
CA GLU A 149 -15.18 7.57 1.96
C GLU A 149 -15.11 8.86 2.80
N ASP A 150 -13.96 9.18 3.40
CA ASP A 150 -13.74 10.41 4.19
C ASP A 150 -13.55 11.67 3.32
N LEU A 151 -13.25 11.53 2.01
CA LEU A 151 -13.21 12.67 1.07
C LEU A 151 -14.63 13.12 0.68
N ALA A 152 -15.61 12.24 0.78
CA ALA A 152 -17.02 12.59 0.70
C ALA A 152 -17.51 13.00 2.09
N GLN A 153 -17.87 14.28 2.27
CA GLN A 153 -18.52 14.70 3.51
C GLN A 153 -19.69 13.76 3.86
N PRO A 154 -19.90 13.40 5.14
CA PRO A 154 -20.39 12.08 5.56
C PRO A 154 -21.89 11.81 5.33
N LYS A 155 -22.57 12.61 4.50
CA LYS A 155 -24.03 12.56 4.40
C LYS A 155 -24.55 11.37 3.58
N ASN A 156 -23.72 10.70 2.78
CA ASN A 156 -24.19 9.58 1.95
C ASN A 156 -23.13 8.47 1.74
N ARG A 157 -22.97 7.59 2.74
CA ARG A 157 -22.13 6.38 2.64
C ARG A 157 -22.44 5.51 1.42
N THR A 158 -23.71 5.45 1.00
CA THR A 158 -24.12 4.67 -0.18
C THR A 158 -23.51 5.24 -1.46
N ALA A 159 -23.49 6.57 -1.60
CA ALA A 159 -22.89 7.24 -2.76
C ALA A 159 -21.37 7.05 -2.79
N ALA A 160 -20.68 7.17 -1.65
CA ALA A 160 -19.24 6.95 -1.57
C ALA A 160 -18.85 5.52 -2.01
N ARG A 161 -19.58 4.50 -1.53
CA ARG A 161 -19.41 3.11 -1.97
C ARG A 161 -19.69 2.91 -3.45
N PHE A 162 -20.71 3.58 -3.98
CA PHE A 162 -21.03 3.51 -5.41
C PHE A 162 -19.89 4.08 -6.26
N ILE A 163 -19.35 5.25 -5.89
CA ILE A 163 -18.23 5.89 -6.57
C ILE A 163 -16.97 5.00 -6.49
N GLN A 164 -16.64 4.47 -5.32
CA GLN A 164 -15.50 3.57 -5.15
C GLN A 164 -15.64 2.30 -5.98
N ARG A 165 -16.83 1.68 -5.95
CA ARG A 165 -17.11 0.50 -6.78
C ARG A 165 -16.92 0.81 -8.26
N ARG A 166 -17.39 1.98 -8.71
CA ARG A 166 -17.22 2.40 -10.09
C ARG A 166 -15.74 2.62 -10.43
N LEU A 167 -15.00 3.31 -9.59
CA LEU A 167 -13.56 3.54 -9.73
C LEU A 167 -12.78 2.23 -9.82
N VAL A 168 -13.04 1.29 -8.91
CA VAL A 168 -12.41 -0.04 -8.94
C VAL A 168 -12.76 -0.75 -10.24
N GLN A 169 -14.03 -0.72 -10.67
CA GLN A 169 -14.42 -1.32 -11.94
C GLN A 169 -13.70 -0.70 -13.13
N ASP A 170 -13.63 0.63 -13.20
CA ASP A 170 -12.95 1.29 -14.32
C ASP A 170 -11.43 0.96 -14.33
N VAL A 171 -10.81 0.78 -13.17
CA VAL A 171 -9.42 0.30 -13.08
C VAL A 171 -9.31 -1.13 -13.56
N LEU A 172 -10.24 -2.01 -13.19
CA LEU A 172 -10.28 -3.40 -13.62
C LEU A 172 -10.46 -3.53 -15.14
N ASP A 173 -11.22 -2.60 -15.73
CA ASP A 173 -11.49 -2.58 -17.17
C ASP A 173 -10.28 -2.07 -17.97
N LEU A 174 -9.43 -1.22 -17.38
CA LEU A 174 -8.29 -0.60 -18.05
C LEU A 174 -6.94 -1.25 -17.73
N ALA A 175 -6.77 -1.81 -16.54
CA ALA A 175 -5.53 -2.43 -16.12
C ALA A 175 -5.38 -3.81 -16.79
N SER A 176 -4.18 -4.08 -17.32
CA SER A 176 -3.80 -5.40 -17.80
C SER A 176 -3.46 -6.34 -16.64
N PHE A 177 -3.07 -5.79 -15.49
CA PHE A 177 -2.74 -6.55 -14.28
C PHE A 177 -2.95 -5.72 -13.01
N ILE A 178 -3.37 -6.36 -11.92
CA ILE A 178 -3.52 -5.69 -10.61
C ILE A 178 -2.67 -6.38 -9.56
N PHE A 179 -1.83 -5.56 -8.93
CA PHE A 179 -1.10 -5.90 -7.72
C PHE A 179 -1.86 -5.39 -6.50
N VAL A 180 -1.89 -6.22 -5.46
CA VAL A 180 -2.36 -5.80 -4.14
C VAL A 180 -1.29 -6.14 -3.09
N PRO A 181 -0.96 -5.21 -2.18
CA PRO A 181 0.15 -5.32 -1.25
C PRO A 181 -0.09 -6.31 -0.11
N ASN A 182 -1.31 -6.82 0.07
CA ASN A 182 -1.61 -7.82 1.09
C ASN A 182 -2.96 -8.52 0.85
N ALA A 183 -3.13 -9.66 1.52
CA ALA A 183 -4.33 -10.50 1.45
C ALA A 183 -5.61 -9.77 1.86
N LEU A 184 -5.51 -8.87 2.84
CA LEU A 184 -6.64 -8.13 3.36
C LEU A 184 -7.22 -7.21 2.28
N LEU A 185 -6.37 -6.45 1.58
CA LEU A 185 -6.81 -5.60 0.49
C LEU A 185 -7.27 -6.43 -0.72
N ALA A 186 -6.59 -7.54 -1.01
CA ALA A 186 -7.02 -8.49 -2.03
C ALA A 186 -8.48 -8.92 -1.83
N ARG A 187 -8.82 -9.34 -0.61
CA ARG A 187 -10.18 -9.73 -0.24
C ARG A 187 -11.17 -8.58 -0.38
N GLN A 188 -10.78 -7.37 0.07
CA GLN A 188 -11.65 -6.20 -0.08
C GLN A 188 -11.94 -5.90 -1.55
N ILE A 189 -10.95 -6.09 -2.43
CA ILE A 189 -11.12 -5.89 -3.88
C ILE A 189 -11.90 -7.05 -4.49
N GLN A 190 -11.76 -8.27 -3.99
CA GLN A 190 -12.41 -9.47 -4.50
C GLN A 190 -13.94 -9.37 -4.51
N ASP A 191 -14.53 -8.66 -3.54
CA ASP A 191 -15.97 -8.35 -3.53
C ASP A 191 -16.41 -7.47 -4.73
N PHE A 192 -15.46 -6.83 -5.40
CA PHE A 192 -15.67 -5.98 -6.58
C PHE A 192 -15.16 -6.61 -7.87
N LEU A 193 -14.31 -7.64 -7.80
CA LEU A 193 -13.80 -8.33 -8.98
C LEU A 193 -14.98 -9.06 -9.67
N PRO A 194 -15.13 -8.93 -10.99
CA PRO A 194 -15.91 -9.91 -11.75
C PRO A 194 -15.39 -11.30 -11.40
N ALA A 195 -16.27 -12.30 -11.36
CA ALA A 195 -15.88 -13.69 -11.02
C ALA A 195 -14.73 -14.25 -11.87
N GLU A 196 -14.46 -13.63 -13.01
CA GLU A 196 -13.44 -14.02 -13.98
C GLU A 196 -12.09 -13.31 -13.78
N LEU A 197 -12.02 -12.23 -12.99
CA LEU A 197 -10.80 -11.42 -12.82
C LEU A 197 -10.10 -11.79 -11.52
N GLU A 198 -8.87 -12.28 -11.64
CA GLU A 198 -8.02 -12.61 -10.49
C GLU A 198 -7.16 -11.40 -10.12
N ALA A 199 -7.12 -11.06 -8.83
CA ALA A 199 -6.14 -10.13 -8.29
C ALA A 199 -4.97 -10.95 -7.71
N GLU A 200 -3.74 -10.63 -8.11
CA GLU A 200 -2.58 -11.30 -7.53
C GLU A 200 -2.11 -10.53 -6.31
N VAL A 201 -2.07 -11.24 -5.18
CA VAL A 201 -1.44 -10.73 -3.96
C VAL A 201 0.05 -10.89 -4.11
N VAL A 202 0.72 -9.76 -4.29
CA VAL A 202 2.18 -9.72 -4.24
C VAL A 202 2.58 -9.09 -2.93
N ALA A 203 3.43 -9.82 -2.21
CA ALA A 203 3.97 -9.37 -0.94
C ALA A 203 4.52 -7.94 -1.09
N PRO A 204 4.27 -7.07 -0.11
CA PRO A 204 4.66 -5.68 -0.22
C PRO A 204 6.17 -5.55 -0.36
N LEU A 205 6.62 -4.84 -1.38
CA LEU A 205 8.03 -4.68 -1.71
C LEU A 205 8.69 -3.58 -0.87
N THR A 206 8.93 -3.81 0.43
CA THR A 206 9.60 -2.77 1.25
C THR A 206 10.42 -3.23 2.45
N GLU A 207 11.58 -2.59 2.56
CA GLU A 207 12.25 -2.20 3.79
C GLU A 207 12.04 -0.70 3.78
N LEU A 208 11.43 -0.20 4.83
CA LEU A 208 11.82 1.13 5.23
C LEU A 208 13.06 0.93 6.09
N PRO A 209 14.16 1.66 5.86
CA PRO A 209 15.15 1.77 6.92
C PRO A 209 14.37 2.18 8.16
N PRO A 210 14.60 1.55 9.34
CA PRO A 210 13.94 2.00 10.55
C PRO A 210 14.10 3.50 10.56
N SER A 211 12.96 4.22 10.64
CA SER A 211 13.05 5.66 10.83
C SER A 211 14.07 5.83 11.96
N ARG A 212 14.98 6.78 11.84
CA ARG A 212 15.78 7.22 13.01
C ARG A 212 14.75 7.76 14.02
N ALA A 213 13.98 6.86 14.65
CA ALA A 213 13.16 7.10 15.79
C ALA A 213 14.19 7.58 16.79
N ARG A 214 14.15 8.90 17.00
CA ARG A 214 15.11 9.61 17.82
C ARG A 214 15.17 8.86 19.15
N LYS A 215 16.38 8.74 19.70
CA LYS A 215 16.65 8.17 21.02
C LYS A 215 15.81 8.80 22.16
N ASP A 216 15.02 9.84 21.87
CA ASP A 216 14.21 10.62 22.80
C ASP A 216 12.79 10.03 23.05
N GLU A 217 12.37 8.98 22.34
CA GLU A 217 10.97 8.47 22.40
C GLU A 217 10.66 7.53 23.59
N VAL A 218 11.45 7.66 24.67
CA VAL A 218 11.22 7.03 25.98
C VAL A 218 10.23 7.85 26.85
N ALA A 219 9.75 8.99 26.37
CA ALA A 219 9.03 9.98 27.18
C ALA A 219 7.51 9.73 27.38
N ASN A 220 6.86 8.79 26.68
CA ASN A 220 5.41 8.56 26.86
C ASN A 220 5.07 7.58 28.00
N ARG A 221 5.73 7.74 29.15
CA ARG A 221 5.60 6.88 30.35
C ARG A 221 4.44 7.27 31.28
N SER A 222 3.69 8.34 30.99
CA SER A 222 2.74 8.93 31.95
C SER A 222 1.38 8.21 32.03
N THR A 223 0.92 7.53 30.97
CA THR A 223 -0.45 6.99 30.94
C THR A 223 -0.64 5.66 31.70
N TRP A 224 0.43 4.95 32.08
CA TRP A 224 0.32 3.60 32.70
C TRP A 224 1.19 3.34 33.94
N ARG A 225 1.70 4.38 34.62
CA ARG A 225 2.36 4.19 35.94
C ARG A 225 1.44 3.59 37.01
N ALA A 226 0.13 3.60 36.82
CA ALA A 226 -0.84 3.05 37.78
C ALA A 226 -0.88 1.49 37.86
N PHE A 227 -0.19 0.76 36.97
CA PHE A 227 -0.28 -0.71 36.91
C PHE A 227 0.99 -1.47 37.31
N ARG A 228 2.08 -0.76 37.67
CA ARG A 228 3.32 -1.40 38.13
C ARG A 228 3.40 -1.45 39.65
N SER A 229 2.77 -2.46 40.23
CA SER A 229 3.07 -2.92 41.59
C SER A 229 3.19 -4.44 41.59
N ALA A 230 4.33 -4.95 41.13
CA ALA A 230 4.74 -6.35 41.29
C ALA A 230 6.27 -6.44 41.49
N PRO A 231 6.76 -7.27 42.43
CA PRO A 231 8.17 -7.34 42.79
C PRO A 231 9.01 -8.28 41.90
N ALA A 232 10.32 -8.09 42.05
CA ALA A 232 11.49 -8.62 41.34
C ALA A 232 11.44 -10.06 40.80
N ALA A 233 11.42 -10.17 39.47
CA ALA A 233 12.33 -10.96 38.63
C ALA A 233 11.80 -10.91 37.19
N VAL A 234 12.02 -9.81 36.47
CA VAL A 234 11.61 -9.70 35.06
C VAL A 234 12.86 -9.72 34.18
N PRO A 235 13.27 -10.89 33.66
CA PRO A 235 14.28 -10.96 32.61
C PRO A 235 13.62 -10.60 31.27
N ALA A 236 14.40 -9.92 30.41
CA ALA A 236 14.05 -9.35 29.11
C ALA A 236 13.36 -7.97 29.12
N VAL A 237 13.85 -7.08 28.24
CA VAL A 237 13.21 -5.80 27.94
C VAL A 237 11.81 -6.10 27.38
N PRO A 238 10.72 -5.58 27.99
CA PRO A 238 9.38 -5.87 27.53
C PRO A 238 9.21 -5.41 26.07
N ARG A 239 8.56 -6.26 25.27
CA ARG A 239 8.31 -5.98 23.85
C ARG A 239 7.09 -5.09 23.72
N ARG A 240 7.15 -4.08 22.86
CA ARG A 240 6.03 -3.14 22.71
C ARG A 240 4.89 -3.74 21.88
N PHE A 241 3.68 -3.69 22.38
CA PHE A 241 2.45 -4.03 21.66
C PHE A 241 1.69 -2.74 21.36
N GLY A 242 1.46 -2.43 20.10
CA GLY A 242 0.76 -1.21 19.70
C GLY A 242 -0.71 -1.47 19.45
N PHE A 243 -1.59 -0.85 20.23
CA PHE A 243 -3.03 -0.92 20.05
C PHE A 243 -3.54 0.32 19.32
N PHE A 244 -4.09 0.17 18.12
CA PHE A 244 -4.52 1.29 17.28
C PHE A 244 -6.04 1.39 17.18
N ALA A 245 -6.60 2.56 17.50
CA ALA A 245 -8.04 2.83 17.41
C ALA A 245 -8.34 4.33 17.29
N THR A 246 -9.39 4.70 16.57
CA THR A 246 -9.97 6.06 16.51
C THR A 246 -10.49 6.53 17.86
N SER A 247 -11.04 5.62 18.68
CA SER A 247 -11.67 5.97 19.95
C SER A 247 -11.52 4.88 21.00
N MET A 248 -11.07 5.27 22.19
CA MET A 248 -11.01 4.39 23.37
C MET A 248 -12.39 3.94 23.87
N ASN A 249 -13.45 4.62 23.43
CA ASN A 249 -14.81 4.31 23.83
C ASN A 249 -15.49 3.30 22.90
N ALA A 250 -14.86 2.93 21.79
CA ALA A 250 -15.44 1.97 20.86
C ALA A 250 -15.71 0.62 21.54
N PRO A 251 -16.83 -0.07 21.23
CA PRO A 251 -17.17 -1.35 21.85
C PRO A 251 -16.08 -2.42 21.73
N SER A 252 -15.41 -2.45 20.58
CA SER A 252 -14.28 -3.36 20.28
C SER A 252 -13.10 -3.14 21.24
N VAL A 253 -12.76 -1.88 21.55
CA VAL A 253 -11.72 -1.52 22.52
C VAL A 253 -12.09 -1.97 23.94
N ARG A 254 -13.37 -1.87 24.33
CA ARG A 254 -13.83 -2.33 25.65
C ARG A 254 -13.72 -3.86 25.78
N VAL A 255 -14.09 -4.60 24.73
CA VAL A 255 -13.96 -6.06 24.68
C VAL A 255 -12.49 -6.47 24.76
N PHE A 256 -11.62 -5.78 24.03
CA PHE A 256 -10.18 -6.00 24.08
C PHE A 256 -9.60 -5.73 25.47
N LYS A 257 -9.95 -4.60 26.09
CA LYS A 257 -9.54 -4.25 27.46
C LYS A 257 -9.99 -5.32 28.46
N PHE A 258 -11.24 -5.79 28.36
CA PHE A 258 -11.74 -6.88 29.19
C PHE A 258 -10.90 -8.16 29.02
N GLY A 259 -10.53 -8.51 27.77
CA GLY A 259 -9.63 -9.63 27.51
C GLY A 259 -8.25 -9.43 28.13
N LEU A 260 -7.65 -8.25 28.00
CA LEU A 260 -6.35 -7.90 28.57
C LEU A 260 -6.32 -7.98 30.11
N ASP A 261 -7.40 -7.57 30.77
CA ASP A 261 -7.50 -7.62 32.24
C ASP A 261 -7.39 -9.07 32.77
N GLN A 262 -7.80 -10.03 31.95
CA GLN A 262 -7.76 -11.47 32.23
C GLN A 262 -6.45 -12.15 31.81
N VAL A 263 -5.55 -11.46 31.08
CA VAL A 263 -4.27 -12.04 30.67
C VAL A 263 -3.39 -12.30 31.90
N PRO A 264 -2.75 -13.48 32.04
CA PRO A 264 -1.87 -13.75 33.17
C PRO A 264 -0.73 -12.74 33.35
N ILE A 265 -0.36 -12.47 34.60
CA ILE A 265 0.59 -11.41 34.96
C ILE A 265 1.99 -11.63 34.38
N ASP A 266 2.41 -12.89 34.23
CA ASP A 266 3.67 -13.32 33.62
C ASP A 266 3.72 -12.96 32.13
N LEU A 267 2.60 -13.09 31.42
CA LEU A 267 2.51 -12.69 30.01
C LEU A 267 2.45 -11.17 29.89
N ARG A 268 1.70 -10.49 30.77
CA ARG A 268 1.66 -9.01 30.83
C ARG A 268 3.02 -8.40 31.12
N ALA A 269 3.83 -9.00 31.98
CA ALA A 269 5.17 -8.52 32.31
C ALA A 269 6.14 -8.51 31.11
N GLN A 270 5.88 -9.32 30.08
CA GLN A 270 6.69 -9.38 28.85
C GLN A 270 6.32 -8.30 27.82
N MET A 271 5.27 -7.51 28.09
CA MET A 271 4.68 -6.59 27.12
C MET A 271 4.72 -5.14 27.63
N ASP A 272 5.02 -4.21 26.73
CA ASP A 272 4.81 -2.77 26.91
C ASP A 272 3.64 -2.34 26.00
N LEU A 273 2.44 -2.20 26.54
CA LEU A 273 1.27 -1.85 25.73
C LEU A 273 1.23 -0.34 25.43
N GLY A 274 1.47 0.04 24.18
CA GLY A 274 1.22 1.38 23.65
C GLY A 274 -0.20 1.49 23.09
N VAL A 275 -0.90 2.57 23.38
CA VAL A 275 -2.24 2.85 22.85
C VAL A 275 -2.16 4.08 21.95
N TYR A 276 -2.60 3.92 20.71
CA TYR A 276 -2.47 4.90 19.64
C TYR A 276 -3.85 5.28 19.10
N THR A 277 -4.23 6.51 19.39
CA THR A 277 -5.46 7.20 18.97
C THR A 277 -5.12 8.54 18.34
N PRO A 278 -6.06 9.20 17.63
CA PRO A 278 -5.86 10.56 17.12
C PRO A 278 -5.35 11.53 18.19
N ALA A 279 -5.93 11.46 19.40
CA ALA A 279 -5.55 12.30 20.51
C ALA A 279 -4.10 12.04 20.97
N SER A 280 -3.67 10.77 21.05
CA SER A 280 -2.32 10.45 21.53
C SER A 280 -1.21 10.66 20.51
N LEU A 281 -1.55 10.66 19.21
CA LEU A 281 -0.59 10.81 18.13
C LEU A 281 -0.55 12.24 17.57
N GLY A 282 -1.64 13.00 17.65
CA GLY A 282 -1.76 14.36 17.12
C GLY A 282 -1.33 15.50 18.05
N ASP A 283 -1.06 15.23 19.34
CA ASP A 283 -0.84 16.29 20.34
C ASP A 283 0.63 16.76 20.47
N ARG A 284 1.34 16.90 19.34
CA ARG A 284 2.68 17.53 19.32
C ARG A 284 2.66 19.03 19.00
N THR A 285 1.51 19.58 18.62
CA THR A 285 1.39 21.01 18.23
C THR A 285 0.40 21.84 19.06
N ALA A 286 -0.30 21.28 20.06
CA ALA A 286 -1.28 22.05 20.85
C ALA A 286 -0.68 22.97 21.94
N GLY A 287 0.65 23.17 21.95
CA GLY A 287 1.30 24.17 22.80
C GLY A 287 1.08 25.63 22.37
N SER A 288 0.37 25.88 21.26
CA SER A 288 0.20 27.23 20.71
C SER A 288 -1.10 27.35 19.91
N LYS A 289 -2.23 27.57 20.57
CA LYS A 289 -3.35 28.37 20.03
C LYS A 289 -4.33 28.71 21.14
N LYS A 290 -4.17 29.93 21.68
CA LYS A 290 -5.21 30.63 22.44
C LYS A 290 -6.36 30.99 21.48
N GLU A 291 -7.56 30.70 21.97
CA GLU A 291 -8.84 31.41 21.80
C GLU A 291 -9.10 32.18 20.50
N GLY A 292 -10.09 31.72 19.73
CA GLY A 292 -10.77 32.57 18.77
C GLY A 292 -11.52 31.84 17.66
N ARG A 293 -12.84 31.72 17.86
CA ARG A 293 -13.91 31.41 16.89
C ARG A 293 -14.20 29.94 16.55
N SER A 294 -15.45 29.62 16.84
CA SER A 294 -16.24 28.45 16.48
C SER A 294 -16.27 28.20 14.96
N ASN A 295 -15.47 27.24 14.53
CA ASN A 295 -15.86 26.25 13.53
C ASN A 295 -15.43 24.92 14.15
N GLU A 296 -16.33 23.94 14.22
CA GLU A 296 -15.98 22.60 14.73
C GLU A 296 -14.69 22.14 14.05
N PRO A 297 -13.59 21.90 14.80
CA PRO A 297 -12.38 21.42 14.19
C PRO A 297 -12.67 20.02 13.66
N SER A 298 -12.56 19.84 12.34
CA SER A 298 -12.46 18.50 11.76
C SER A 298 -11.40 17.75 12.55
N ALA A 299 -11.78 16.61 13.14
CA ALA A 299 -10.91 15.84 14.02
C ALA A 299 -9.52 15.71 13.36
N PRO A 300 -8.42 15.97 14.08
CA PRO A 300 -7.09 15.95 13.49
C PRO A 300 -6.84 14.56 12.89
N HIS A 301 -6.85 14.48 11.56
CA HIS A 301 -6.49 13.27 10.85
C HIS A 301 -5.03 12.95 11.17
N LEU A 302 -4.79 11.74 11.63
CA LEU A 302 -3.43 11.26 11.82
C LEU A 302 -2.75 11.13 10.48
N LYS A 303 -1.51 11.61 10.42
CA LYS A 303 -0.72 11.47 9.20
C LYS A 303 -0.21 10.05 9.13
N ASP A 304 -0.24 9.43 7.95
CA ASP A 304 0.29 8.07 7.72
C ASP A 304 1.71 7.90 8.26
N ARG A 305 2.51 8.96 8.23
CA ARG A 305 3.85 9.01 8.83
C ARG A 305 3.85 8.71 10.33
N GLU A 306 2.91 9.27 11.09
CA GLU A 306 2.82 9.09 12.55
C GLU A 306 2.39 7.67 12.90
N ILE A 307 1.45 7.11 12.13
CA ILE A 307 1.03 5.71 12.26
C ILE A 307 2.23 4.80 11.95
N ARG A 308 2.96 5.07 10.86
CA ARG A 308 4.20 4.33 10.53
C ARG A 308 5.21 4.36 11.64
N ASP A 309 5.57 5.56 12.11
CA ASP A 309 6.59 5.72 13.13
C ASP A 309 6.15 5.06 14.46
N ALA A 310 4.85 4.99 14.75
CA ALA A 310 4.33 4.23 15.88
C ALA A 310 4.40 2.71 15.67
N VAL A 311 4.02 2.22 14.49
CA VAL A 311 4.06 0.79 14.14
C VAL A 311 5.49 0.26 14.18
N SER A 312 6.49 1.01 13.71
CA SER A 312 7.89 0.57 13.71
C SER A 312 8.49 0.41 15.11
N LEU A 313 7.86 0.97 16.14
CA LEU A 313 8.24 0.77 17.53
C LEU A 313 7.62 -0.49 18.14
N CYS A 314 6.71 -1.16 17.44
CA CYS A 314 5.94 -2.28 17.95
C CYS A 314 6.57 -3.61 17.55
N ALA A 315 6.62 -4.55 18.49
CA ALA A 315 6.89 -5.96 18.20
C ALA A 315 5.65 -6.68 17.67
N CYS A 316 4.45 -6.15 17.95
CA CYS A 316 3.18 -6.64 17.47
C CYS A 316 2.17 -5.49 17.44
N VAL A 317 1.34 -5.44 16.40
CA VAL A 317 0.21 -4.52 16.28
C VAL A 317 -1.07 -5.23 16.64
N VAL A 318 -1.94 -4.56 17.39
CA VAL A 318 -3.22 -5.11 17.81
C VAL A 318 -4.33 -4.16 17.40
N VAL A 319 -5.32 -4.70 16.72
CA VAL A 319 -6.50 -3.97 16.27
C VAL A 319 -7.75 -4.71 16.69
N ALA A 320 -8.73 -3.96 17.20
CA ALA A 320 -9.99 -4.54 17.65
C ALA A 320 -11.11 -4.41 16.60
N ASP A 321 -10.95 -3.52 15.62
CA ASP A 321 -11.91 -3.27 14.56
C ASP A 321 -11.17 -2.85 13.29
N LEU A 322 -11.44 -3.53 12.18
CA LEU A 322 -10.84 -3.22 10.88
C LEU A 322 -11.67 -2.21 10.07
N ALA A 323 -12.87 -1.87 10.53
CA ALA A 323 -13.63 -0.75 9.99
C ALA A 323 -13.07 0.61 10.43
N ASP A 324 -12.18 0.61 11.43
CA ASP A 324 -11.47 1.78 11.92
C ASP A 324 -10.30 2.13 10.97
N SER A 325 -10.30 3.35 10.42
CA SER A 325 -9.34 3.76 9.40
C SER A 325 -7.88 3.77 9.90
N ILE A 326 -7.65 4.14 11.16
CA ILE A 326 -6.31 4.16 11.76
C ILE A 326 -5.85 2.74 12.00
N ALA A 327 -6.73 1.89 12.54
CA ALA A 327 -6.43 0.48 12.76
C ALA A 327 -6.11 -0.20 11.42
N PHE A 328 -6.86 0.08 10.37
CA PHE A 328 -6.62 -0.46 9.05
C PHE A 328 -5.27 -0.01 8.47
N THR A 329 -4.95 1.30 8.54
CA THR A 329 -3.63 1.80 8.12
C THR A 329 -2.49 1.19 8.94
N ALA A 330 -2.69 1.00 10.25
CA ALA A 330 -1.71 0.37 11.12
C ALA A 330 -1.51 -1.12 10.80
N VAL A 331 -2.58 -1.85 10.46
CA VAL A 331 -2.50 -3.24 9.97
C VAL A 331 -1.70 -3.29 8.68
N GLN A 332 -2.05 -2.46 7.69
CA GLN A 332 -1.32 -2.41 6.43
C GLN A 332 0.16 -2.11 6.66
N GLU A 333 0.48 -1.18 7.55
CA GLU A 333 1.86 -0.84 7.90
C GLU A 333 2.59 -1.96 8.63
N ALA A 334 1.93 -2.65 9.55
CA ALA A 334 2.53 -3.75 10.28
C ALA A 334 2.84 -4.91 9.33
N MET A 335 1.89 -5.27 8.47
CA MET A 335 2.09 -6.28 7.42
C MET A 335 3.24 -5.88 6.49
N PHE A 336 3.29 -4.59 6.12
CA PHE A 336 4.36 -4.02 5.28
C PHE A 336 5.74 -4.09 5.94
N GLN A 337 5.81 -4.08 7.26
CA GLN A 337 7.05 -4.20 8.04
C GLN A 337 7.31 -5.63 8.55
N GLY A 338 6.46 -6.62 8.19
CA GLY A 338 6.55 -7.98 8.71
C GLY A 338 6.28 -8.10 10.21
N ILE A 339 5.62 -7.11 10.80
CA ILE A 339 5.24 -7.09 12.22
C ILE A 339 3.95 -7.90 12.40
N PRO A 340 3.92 -8.88 13.31
CA PRO A 340 2.71 -9.64 13.59
C PRO A 340 1.53 -8.74 13.97
N VAL A 341 0.35 -9.04 13.43
CA VAL A 341 -0.89 -8.31 13.67
C VAL A 341 -1.91 -9.23 14.32
N ILE A 342 -2.40 -8.85 15.50
CA ILE A 342 -3.57 -9.48 16.11
C ILE A 342 -4.80 -8.69 15.68
N CYS A 343 -5.72 -9.34 14.96
CA CYS A 343 -6.91 -8.69 14.42
C CYS A 343 -8.16 -9.58 14.51
N PRO A 344 -9.39 -9.03 14.35
CA PRO A 344 -10.59 -9.83 14.20
C PRO A 344 -10.46 -10.79 13.01
N ARG A 345 -11.17 -11.93 13.08
CA ARG A 345 -11.17 -12.95 12.03
C ARG A 345 -11.52 -12.37 10.65
N LEU A 346 -10.61 -12.55 9.69
CA LEU A 346 -10.71 -12.19 8.27
C LEU A 346 -10.99 -13.40 7.38
N GLY A 347 -11.35 -14.55 7.94
CA GLY A 347 -11.77 -15.73 7.17
C GLY A 347 -10.59 -16.38 6.44
N GLU A 348 -10.84 -16.98 5.29
CA GLU A 348 -9.82 -17.76 4.56
C GLU A 348 -8.63 -16.89 4.10
N ALA A 349 -8.87 -15.64 3.74
CA ALA A 349 -7.81 -14.72 3.29
C ALA A 349 -6.79 -14.41 4.39
N GLY A 350 -7.21 -14.34 5.66
CA GLY A 350 -6.29 -14.07 6.76
C GLY A 350 -5.47 -15.28 7.18
N ALA A 351 -5.90 -16.50 6.82
CA ALA A 351 -5.20 -17.73 7.18
C ALA A 351 -3.89 -17.94 6.40
N ALA A 352 -3.76 -17.34 5.21
CA ALA A 352 -2.60 -17.49 4.34
C ALA A 352 -1.50 -16.45 4.61
N ASP A 353 -1.80 -15.36 5.33
CA ASP A 353 -0.77 -14.37 5.67
C ASP A 353 -0.12 -14.70 7.04
N PRO A 354 1.18 -15.03 7.07
CA PRO A 354 1.86 -15.42 8.31
C PRO A 354 1.98 -14.28 9.33
N THR A 355 1.80 -13.02 8.91
CA THR A 355 1.81 -11.87 9.82
C THR A 355 0.50 -11.73 10.59
N LEU A 356 -0.61 -12.27 10.08
CA LEU A 356 -1.92 -12.17 10.72
C LEU A 356 -2.13 -13.26 11.79
N ILE A 357 -2.67 -12.84 12.92
CA ILE A 357 -3.08 -13.69 14.04
C ILE A 357 -4.54 -13.36 14.33
N GLU A 358 -5.43 -14.10 13.69
CA GLU A 358 -6.87 -13.89 13.79
C GLU A 358 -7.41 -14.32 15.15
N ILE A 359 -8.23 -13.45 15.76
CA ILE A 359 -8.95 -13.75 17.00
C ILE A 359 -10.46 -13.52 16.86
N SER A 360 -11.21 -14.27 17.65
CA SER A 360 -12.64 -14.07 17.84
C SER A 360 -12.86 -13.13 19.03
N LEU A 361 -13.35 -11.92 18.78
CA LEU A 361 -13.63 -10.93 19.82
C LEU A 361 -15.02 -11.09 20.44
N THR A 362 -15.44 -12.33 20.74
CA THR A 362 -16.67 -12.57 21.51
C THR A 362 -16.38 -12.45 23.01
N ARG A 363 -17.32 -11.90 23.80
CA ARG A 363 -17.12 -11.74 25.25
C ARG A 363 -16.81 -13.04 26.00
N ARG A 364 -17.28 -14.18 25.48
CA ARG A 364 -17.11 -15.49 26.15
C ARG A 364 -15.66 -15.98 26.09
N ASP A 365 -14.99 -15.78 24.96
CA ASP A 365 -13.72 -16.45 24.67
C ASP A 365 -12.56 -15.46 24.40
N VAL A 366 -12.82 -14.14 24.48
CA VAL A 366 -11.82 -13.11 24.18
C VAL A 366 -10.57 -13.26 25.04
N ALA A 367 -10.67 -13.65 26.31
CA ALA A 367 -9.52 -13.79 27.19
C ALA A 367 -8.57 -14.91 26.72
N GLU A 368 -9.13 -16.10 26.46
CA GLU A 368 -8.35 -17.27 26.03
C GLU A 368 -7.76 -17.07 24.63
N THR A 369 -8.59 -16.61 23.69
CA THR A 369 -8.14 -16.38 22.30
C THR A 369 -7.10 -15.27 22.21
N LEU A 370 -7.26 -14.17 22.96
CA LEU A 370 -6.27 -13.11 23.04
C LEU A 370 -4.98 -13.60 23.69
N GLN A 371 -5.04 -14.36 24.77
CA GLN A 371 -3.85 -14.91 25.41
C GLN A 371 -3.06 -15.80 24.43
N LYS A 372 -3.75 -16.68 23.71
CA LYS A 372 -3.12 -17.54 22.68
C LYS A 372 -2.47 -16.68 21.60
N ALA A 373 -3.17 -15.66 21.10
CA ALA A 373 -2.65 -14.77 20.07
C ALA A 373 -1.44 -13.94 20.53
N LEU A 374 -1.44 -13.42 21.76
CA LEU A 374 -0.30 -12.69 22.33
C LEU A 374 0.94 -13.59 22.47
N ARG A 375 0.77 -14.84 22.90
CA ARG A 375 1.88 -15.81 22.96
C ARG A 375 2.42 -16.13 21.58
N GLU A 376 1.54 -16.28 20.60
CA GLU A 376 1.95 -16.53 19.21
C GLU A 376 2.67 -15.32 18.61
N ALA A 377 2.17 -14.11 18.85
CA ALA A 377 2.81 -12.87 18.43
C ALA A 377 4.22 -12.77 19.02
N LEU A 378 4.40 -13.02 20.32
CA LEU A 378 5.73 -13.01 20.94
C LEU A 378 6.70 -14.00 20.31
N LYS A 379 6.23 -15.16 19.85
CA LYS A 379 7.07 -16.15 19.15
C LYS A 379 7.46 -15.69 17.74
N ARG A 380 6.51 -15.07 17.02
CA ARG A 380 6.70 -14.61 15.62
C ARG A 380 7.41 -13.27 15.51
N SER A 381 7.33 -12.43 16.54
CA SER A 381 7.93 -11.10 16.54
C SER A 381 9.42 -11.22 16.24
N PRO A 382 9.89 -10.68 15.10
CA PRO A 382 11.29 -10.71 14.78
C PRO A 382 12.11 -10.00 15.87
N PRO A 383 13.38 -10.38 16.08
CA PRO A 383 14.28 -9.54 16.86
C PRO A 383 14.30 -8.14 16.23
N ALA A 384 14.36 -7.09 17.05
CA ALA A 384 14.24 -5.68 16.65
C ALA A 384 15.27 -5.18 15.62
N THR A 385 16.13 -6.06 15.12
CA THR A 385 17.24 -5.80 14.20
C THR A 385 17.16 -6.61 12.91
N SER A 386 16.10 -7.38 12.65
CA SER A 386 16.00 -8.09 11.36
C SER A 386 15.74 -7.09 10.23
N GLU A 387 16.73 -6.88 9.38
CA GLU A 387 16.52 -6.24 8.08
C GLU A 387 15.46 -7.04 7.32
N ALA A 388 14.36 -6.39 6.96
CA ALA A 388 13.22 -7.02 6.30
C ALA A 388 13.56 -7.33 4.83
N ARG A 389 14.39 -8.35 4.59
CA ARG A 389 14.81 -8.72 3.24
C ARG A 389 13.60 -8.78 2.32
N LEU A 390 13.67 -8.05 1.20
CA LEU A 390 12.75 -8.24 0.09
C LEU A 390 12.61 -9.73 -0.17
N ASP A 391 11.37 -10.15 -0.28
CA ASP A 391 11.11 -11.46 -0.83
C ASP A 391 11.58 -11.43 -2.29
N ARG A 392 12.74 -12.03 -2.55
CA ARG A 392 13.28 -12.17 -3.91
C ARG A 392 12.23 -12.80 -4.83
N GLN A 393 11.36 -13.66 -4.30
CA GLN A 393 10.25 -14.25 -5.04
C GLN A 393 9.27 -13.17 -5.52
N ALA A 394 8.94 -12.17 -4.71
CA ALA A 394 8.05 -11.07 -5.11
C ALA A 394 8.64 -10.24 -6.26
N VAL A 395 9.95 -9.96 -6.25
CA VAL A 395 10.61 -9.25 -7.38
C VAL A 395 10.59 -10.10 -8.65
N GLN A 396 10.90 -11.40 -8.53
CA GLN A 396 10.88 -12.33 -9.66
C GLN A 396 9.48 -12.46 -10.27
N ARG A 397 8.43 -12.43 -9.44
CA ARG A 397 7.03 -12.39 -9.92
C ARG A 397 6.73 -11.12 -10.71
N HIS A 398 7.16 -9.95 -10.24
CA HIS A 398 7.00 -8.71 -11.00
C HIS A 398 7.70 -8.79 -12.36
N ILE A 399 8.94 -9.30 -12.40
CA ILE A 399 9.69 -9.49 -13.64
C ILE A 399 8.93 -10.42 -14.60
N ALA A 400 8.44 -11.56 -14.11
CA ALA A 400 7.66 -12.50 -14.91
C ALA A 400 6.40 -11.85 -15.50
N ILE A 401 5.66 -11.09 -14.69
CA ILE A 401 4.45 -10.37 -15.12
C ILE A 401 4.79 -9.32 -16.17
N TYR A 402 5.84 -8.51 -15.98
CA TYR A 402 6.23 -7.50 -16.97
C TYR A 402 6.61 -8.13 -18.31
N ARG A 403 7.33 -9.25 -18.28
CA ARG A 403 7.67 -9.98 -19.51
C ARG A 403 6.44 -10.53 -20.22
N ALA A 404 5.48 -11.08 -19.47
CA ALA A 404 4.20 -11.54 -20.03
C ALA A 404 3.43 -10.38 -20.69
N LEU A 405 3.36 -9.23 -20.01
CA LEU A 405 2.68 -8.02 -20.52
C LEU A 405 3.36 -7.45 -21.77
N ALA A 406 4.70 -7.39 -21.80
CA ALA A 406 5.46 -6.82 -22.91
C ALA A 406 5.46 -7.71 -24.17
N GLY A 407 5.63 -9.03 -24.01
CA GLY A 407 5.85 -9.96 -25.11
C GLY A 407 4.60 -10.68 -25.61
N GLY A 408 3.49 -10.68 -24.85
CA GLY A 408 2.31 -11.49 -25.16
C GLY A 408 2.58 -13.00 -25.17
N GLU A 409 3.77 -13.45 -24.77
CA GLU A 409 4.07 -14.84 -24.49
C GLU A 409 3.35 -15.25 -23.21
N GLN A 410 2.70 -16.42 -23.27
CA GLN A 410 2.14 -17.04 -22.08
C GLN A 410 3.30 -17.44 -21.17
N VAL A 411 3.60 -16.62 -20.17
CA VAL A 411 4.30 -17.12 -18.99
C VAL A 411 3.36 -18.16 -18.37
N PRO A 412 3.80 -19.42 -18.15
CA PRO A 412 3.02 -20.37 -17.38
C PRO A 412 2.96 -19.83 -15.95
N LEU A 413 1.92 -19.06 -15.64
CA LEU A 413 1.63 -18.64 -14.27
C LEU A 413 1.43 -19.85 -13.33
N ALA A 414 1.25 -21.05 -13.89
CA ALA A 414 1.26 -22.31 -13.14
C ALA A 414 2.61 -22.60 -12.45
N ASP A 415 3.73 -22.09 -12.95
CA ASP A 415 5.05 -22.23 -12.28
C ASP A 415 5.27 -21.14 -11.22
N VAL A 416 4.39 -20.14 -11.18
CA VAL A 416 4.32 -19.13 -10.14
C VAL A 416 3.20 -19.53 -9.19
N GLU A 417 3.48 -20.39 -8.21
CA GLU A 417 2.48 -20.71 -7.19
C GLU A 417 1.88 -19.41 -6.65
N PRO A 418 0.56 -19.18 -6.80
CA PRO A 418 -0.07 -18.02 -6.21
C PRO A 418 0.12 -18.11 -4.70
N SER A 419 0.42 -16.99 -4.05
CA SER A 419 0.57 -16.95 -2.59
C SER A 419 -0.72 -17.36 -1.85
N PHE A 420 -1.83 -17.48 -2.58
CA PHE A 420 -3.16 -17.83 -2.07
C PHE A 420 -3.75 -18.93 -2.96
N PRO A 421 -4.17 -20.08 -2.42
CA PRO A 421 -4.91 -21.07 -3.18
C PRO A 421 -6.29 -20.49 -3.51
N LEU A 422 -6.51 -20.15 -4.78
CA LEU A 422 -7.83 -19.85 -5.32
C LEU A 422 -8.48 -21.17 -5.72
N GLN A 423 -9.62 -21.52 -5.11
CA GLN A 423 -10.39 -22.70 -5.50
C GLN A 423 -11.11 -22.47 -6.85
N ASP A 424 -10.98 -23.43 -7.75
CA ASP A 424 -11.79 -23.66 -8.96
C ASP A 424 -11.91 -22.50 -9.97
N GLN A 425 -10.80 -22.11 -10.63
CA GLN A 425 -10.82 -21.17 -11.77
C GLN A 425 -10.00 -21.67 -12.97
N GLU A 426 -10.47 -21.36 -14.18
CA GLU A 426 -9.76 -21.65 -15.43
C GLU A 426 -8.43 -20.87 -15.53
N PRO A 427 -7.38 -21.44 -16.14
CA PRO A 427 -6.05 -20.83 -16.10
C PRO A 427 -5.99 -19.47 -16.83
N VAL A 428 -5.30 -18.51 -16.20
CA VAL A 428 -4.92 -17.17 -16.71
C VAL A 428 -4.44 -17.17 -18.19
N ALA A 429 -3.89 -18.29 -18.64
CA ALA A 429 -3.50 -18.57 -20.02
C ALA A 429 -4.58 -18.22 -21.07
N LYS A 430 -5.87 -18.49 -20.83
CA LYS A 430 -6.94 -18.25 -21.83
C LYS A 430 -7.21 -16.76 -22.09
N ARG A 431 -6.96 -15.88 -21.12
CA ARG A 431 -7.18 -14.42 -21.26
C ARG A 431 -6.02 -13.70 -21.94
N PHE A 432 -4.78 -14.12 -21.71
CA PHE A 432 -3.65 -13.69 -22.54
C PHE A 432 -3.85 -14.04 -24.01
N GLN A 433 -4.49 -15.17 -24.32
CA GLN A 433 -4.86 -15.53 -25.69
C GLN A 433 -5.89 -14.57 -26.29
N PHE A 434 -6.82 -14.02 -25.50
CA PHE A 434 -7.80 -13.04 -26.00
C PHE A 434 -7.10 -11.75 -26.45
N TRP A 435 -6.28 -11.15 -25.59
CA TRP A 435 -5.53 -9.92 -25.93
C TRP A 435 -4.48 -10.15 -27.03
N SER A 436 -3.78 -11.28 -27.02
CA SER A 436 -2.84 -11.68 -28.08
C SER A 436 -3.56 -11.85 -29.43
N LYS A 437 -4.74 -12.50 -29.45
CA LYS A 437 -5.56 -12.65 -30.67
C LYS A 437 -6.13 -11.33 -31.15
N LEU A 438 -6.59 -10.47 -30.24
CA LEU A 438 -7.10 -9.13 -30.57
C LEU A 438 -6.00 -8.26 -31.19
N LYS A 439 -4.81 -8.23 -30.59
CA LYS A 439 -3.63 -7.50 -31.10
C LYS A 439 -3.17 -8.03 -32.46
N LYS A 440 -3.10 -9.36 -32.63
CA LYS A 440 -2.77 -9.98 -33.93
C LYS A 440 -3.82 -9.68 -35.00
N SER A 441 -5.10 -9.78 -34.67
CA SER A 441 -6.20 -9.48 -35.59
C SER A 441 -6.13 -8.03 -36.08
N LEU A 442 -5.90 -7.08 -35.17
CA LEU A 442 -5.87 -5.66 -35.49
C LEU A 442 -4.62 -5.23 -36.27
N LEU A 443 -3.44 -5.78 -35.92
CA LEU A 443 -2.20 -5.53 -36.66
C LEU A 443 -2.21 -6.17 -38.06
N SER A 444 -2.94 -7.28 -38.25
CA SER A 444 -3.11 -7.91 -39.56
C SER A 444 -4.14 -7.20 -40.47
N SER A 445 -4.91 -6.25 -39.93
CA SER A 445 -5.96 -5.51 -40.65
C SER A 445 -5.58 -4.06 -41.01
N SER A 446 -4.32 -3.65 -40.80
CA SER A 446 -3.87 -2.34 -41.28
C SER A 446 -3.66 -2.40 -42.80
N PRO A 447 -4.35 -1.56 -43.61
CA PRO A 447 -4.09 -1.50 -45.04
C PRO A 447 -2.67 -0.96 -45.29
N ALA A 448 -1.98 -1.56 -46.26
CA ALA A 448 -0.62 -1.22 -46.68
C ALA A 448 -0.52 0.19 -47.29
#